data_AF-A0A7S2KX23-F1
#
_entry.id   AF-A0A7S2KX23-F1
#
_cell.length_a   1.000
_cell.length_b   1.000
_cell.length_c   1.000
_cell.angle_alpha   90.00
_cell.angle_beta   90.00
_cell.angle_gamma   90.00
#
_symmetry.space_group_name_H-M   'P 1'
#
loop_
_entity.id
_entity.type
_entity.pdbx_description
1 polymer ?
#
loop_
_entity_poly.entity_id
_entity_poly.type
_entity_poly.pdbx_seq_one_letter_code
_entity_poly.pdbx_strand_id
1 'polypeptide(L)'
;RHMAAEKDATVPELISLTAKTGGSSILVTSITDALAFLVGASTVLPALSGFCIYGGVAVLMCFVLQLTWVLPMLALNVRRASDNRYDCCCCFKSSVDPHEIEDPQGCGCCVYFPSCKPTD
;
A
#
# COMPACT_ATOMS: atom_id res chain seq x y z
N ARG A 1 -13.98 -11.04 7.67
CA ARG A 1 -14.06 -10.56 9.08
C ARG A 1 -13.86 -9.06 9.03
N HIS A 2 -14.94 -8.31 9.21
CA HIS A 2 -15.01 -6.87 9.06
C HIS A 2 -14.19 -6.21 10.17
N MET A 3 -13.02 -5.64 9.83
CA MET A 3 -12.41 -4.63 10.68
C MET A 3 -13.25 -3.37 10.49
N ALA A 4 -14.28 -3.23 11.31
CA ALA A 4 -14.89 -1.94 11.53
C ALA A 4 -13.79 -1.06 12.12
N ALA A 5 -13.12 -0.28 11.26
CA ALA A 5 -12.31 0.83 11.71
C ALA A 5 -13.25 1.72 12.53
N GLU A 6 -13.01 1.79 13.83
CA GLU A 6 -13.73 2.70 14.71
C GLU A 6 -13.61 4.11 14.12
N LYS A 7 -14.75 4.80 13.93
CA LYS A 7 -14.82 6.09 13.23
C LYS A 7 -13.96 7.19 13.90
N ASP A 8 -13.50 6.95 15.12
CA ASP A 8 -12.67 7.85 15.93
C ASP A 8 -11.22 7.36 16.15
N ALA A 9 -10.79 6.29 15.47
CA ALA A 9 -9.44 5.74 15.66
C ALA A 9 -8.36 6.74 15.25
N THR A 10 -7.36 6.90 16.12
CA THR A 10 -6.23 7.79 15.83
C THR A 10 -5.37 7.23 14.70
N VAL A 11 -4.74 8.11 13.90
CA VAL A 11 -3.81 7.69 12.81
C VAL A 11 -2.80 6.61 13.21
N PRO A 12 -2.08 6.70 14.35
CA PRO A 12 -1.13 5.65 14.74
C PRO A 12 -1.81 4.30 15.00
N GLU A 13 -3.04 4.29 15.52
CA GLU A 13 -3.80 3.07 15.78
C GLU A 13 -4.21 2.40 14.47
N LEU A 14 -4.76 3.17 13.52
CA LEU A 14 -5.10 2.70 12.18
C LEU A 14 -3.89 2.06 11.48
N ILE A 15 -2.75 2.75 11.48
CA ILE A 15 -1.53 2.25 10.85
C ILE A 15 -1.02 0.99 11.56
N SER A 16 -1.13 0.91 12.89
CA SER A 16 -0.77 -0.31 13.63
C SER A 16 -1.65 -1.50 13.28
N LEU A 17 -2.96 -1.27 13.06
CA LEU A 17 -3.92 -2.30 12.68
C LEU A 17 -3.66 -2.76 11.23
N THR A 18 -3.42 -1.82 10.32
CA THR A 18 -3.03 -2.10 8.94
C THR A 18 -1.72 -2.89 8.89
N ALA A 19 -0.71 -2.51 9.67
CA ALA A 19 0.56 -3.22 9.75
C ALA A 19 0.39 -4.63 10.33
N LYS A 20 -0.45 -4.82 11.35
CA LYS A 20 -0.75 -6.16 11.89
C LYS A 20 -1.42 -7.07 10.86
N THR A 21 -2.34 -6.53 10.08
CA THR A 21 -3.19 -7.33 9.17
C THR A 21 -2.54 -7.55 7.81
N GLY A 22 -2.10 -6.46 7.16
CA GLY A 22 -1.44 -6.52 5.86
C GLY A 22 0.06 -6.76 5.96
N GLY A 23 0.72 -6.20 6.97
CA GLY A 23 2.17 -6.33 7.15
C GLY A 23 2.60 -7.76 7.50
N SER A 24 1.76 -8.55 8.17
CA SER A 24 2.03 -9.98 8.42
C SER A 24 2.09 -10.79 7.12
N SER A 25 1.25 -10.48 6.13
CA SER A 25 1.34 -11.11 4.80
C SER A 25 2.62 -10.71 4.07
N ILE A 26 2.98 -9.42 4.10
CA ILE A 26 4.22 -8.92 3.46
C ILE A 26 5.46 -9.58 4.07
N LEU A 27 5.47 -9.76 5.39
CA LEU A 27 6.52 -10.48 6.12
C LEU A 27 6.67 -11.92 5.63
N VAL A 28 5.57 -12.68 5.59
CA VAL A 28 5.58 -14.08 5.17
C VAL A 28 6.02 -14.21 3.71
N THR A 29 5.53 -13.35 2.82
CA THR A 29 5.95 -13.32 1.41
C THR A 29 7.44 -13.02 1.30
N SER A 30 7.95 -11.99 1.98
CA SER A 30 9.37 -11.61 1.91
C SER A 30 10.30 -12.73 2.42
N ILE A 31 9.90 -13.43 3.50
CA ILE A 31 10.64 -14.59 4.02
C ILE A 31 10.61 -15.73 3.01
N THR A 32 9.45 -16.02 2.43
CA THR A 32 9.30 -17.10 1.44
C THR A 32 10.13 -16.82 0.19
N ASP A 33 10.14 -15.58 -0.28
CA ASP A 33 10.95 -15.13 -1.41
C ASP A 33 12.45 -15.24 -1.09
N ALA A 34 12.89 -14.84 0.11
CA ALA A 34 14.27 -14.99 0.55
C ALA A 34 14.70 -16.47 0.58
N LEU A 35 13.83 -17.36 1.08
CA LEU A 35 14.07 -18.81 1.05
C LEU A 35 14.11 -19.35 -0.37
N ALA A 36 13.20 -18.93 -1.24
CA ALA A 36 13.18 -19.33 -2.65
C ALA A 36 14.45 -18.89 -3.39
N PHE A 37 14.94 -17.68 -3.13
CA PHE A 37 16.21 -17.20 -3.68
C PHE A 37 17.41 -17.95 -3.10
N LEU A 38 17.41 -18.33 -1.82
CA LEU A 38 18.47 -19.13 -1.21
C LEU A 38 18.53 -20.53 -1.83
N VAL A 39 17.37 -21.18 -2.03
CA VAL A 39 17.27 -22.46 -2.73
C VAL A 39 17.72 -22.30 -4.19
N GLY A 40 17.32 -21.23 -4.87
CA GLY A 40 17.76 -20.93 -6.24
C GLY A 40 19.29 -20.72 -6.33
N ALA A 41 19.89 -20.07 -5.34
CA ALA A 41 21.34 -19.85 -5.28
C ALA A 41 22.14 -21.14 -5.08
N SER A 42 21.55 -22.17 -4.46
CA SER A 42 22.18 -23.48 -4.25
C SER A 42 22.29 -24.35 -5.51
N THR A 43 21.65 -23.94 -6.61
CA THR A 43 21.73 -24.67 -7.89
C THR A 43 23.11 -24.56 -8.52
N VAL A 44 23.57 -25.66 -9.13
CA VAL A 44 24.89 -25.83 -9.76
C VAL A 44 25.15 -24.91 -10.97
N LEU A 45 24.15 -24.15 -11.44
CA LEU A 45 24.27 -23.26 -12.59
C LEU A 45 24.79 -21.88 -12.13
N PRO A 46 26.03 -21.49 -12.50
CA PRO A 46 26.67 -20.26 -12.01
C PRO A 46 25.97 -18.97 -12.46
N ALA A 47 25.33 -18.97 -13.63
CA ALA A 47 24.56 -17.83 -14.11
C ALA A 47 23.28 -17.58 -13.28
N LEU A 48 22.66 -18.64 -12.76
CA LEU A 48 21.46 -18.55 -11.93
C LEU A 48 21.81 -18.10 -10.50
N SER A 49 22.92 -18.60 -9.95
CA SER A 49 23.33 -18.31 -8.58
C SER A 49 23.55 -16.81 -8.33
N GLY A 50 24.24 -16.11 -9.25
CA GLY A 50 24.45 -14.66 -9.14
C GLY A 50 23.14 -13.85 -9.18
N PHE A 51 22.20 -14.25 -10.05
CA PHE A 51 20.87 -13.65 -10.12
C PHE A 51 20.09 -13.86 -8.82
N CYS A 52 20.11 -15.07 -8.26
CA CYS A 52 19.40 -15.40 -7.04
C CYS A 52 19.95 -14.66 -5.80
N ILE A 53 21.26 -14.49 -5.70
CA ILE A 53 21.88 -13.71 -4.60
C ILE A 53 21.43 -12.25 -4.68
N TYR A 54 21.50 -11.63 -5.86
CA TYR A 54 21.04 -10.25 -6.04
C TYR A 54 19.54 -10.10 -5.78
N GLY A 55 18.73 -11.05 -6.27
CA GLY A 55 17.28 -11.10 -6.00
C GLY A 55 16.95 -11.21 -4.52
N GLY A 56 17.65 -12.07 -3.78
CA GLY A 56 17.49 -12.21 -2.33
C GLY A 56 17.82 -10.92 -1.57
N VAL A 57 18.94 -10.27 -1.91
CA VAL A 57 19.30 -8.96 -1.32
C VAL A 57 18.27 -7.88 -1.68
N ALA A 58 17.78 -7.86 -2.93
CA ALA A 58 16.78 -6.91 -3.37
C ALA A 58 15.46 -7.07 -2.59
N VAL A 59 14.98 -8.30 -2.39
CA VAL A 59 13.77 -8.57 -1.59
C VAL A 59 13.93 -8.13 -0.14
N LEU A 60 15.08 -8.44 0.48
CA LEU A 60 15.34 -8.01 1.85
C LEU A 60 15.37 -6.48 1.97
N MET A 61 15.99 -5.80 1.01
CA MET A 61 15.99 -4.33 0.97
C MET A 61 14.59 -3.76 0.74
N CYS A 62 13.82 -4.33 -0.18
CA CYS A 62 12.42 -3.94 -0.40
C CYS A 62 11.58 -4.10 0.87
N PHE A 63 11.77 -5.18 1.62
CA PHE A 63 11.08 -5.40 2.89
C PHE A 63 11.40 -4.31 3.93
N VAL A 64 12.68 -3.93 4.07
CA VAL A 64 13.10 -2.84 4.97
C VAL A 64 12.51 -1.49 4.52
N LEU A 65 12.56 -1.19 3.23
CA LEU A 65 11.98 0.04 2.67
C LEU A 65 10.45 0.08 2.84
N GLN A 66 9.78 -1.06 2.74
CA GLN A 66 8.33 -1.12 2.97
C GLN A 66 7.96 -0.71 4.41
N LEU A 67 8.75 -1.11 5.40
CA LEU A 67 8.53 -0.76 6.80
C LEU A 67 8.96 0.67 7.16
N THR A 68 10.08 1.15 6.59
CA THR A 68 10.69 2.43 6.98
C THR A 68 10.27 3.61 6.12
N TRP A 69 9.89 3.38 4.86
CA TRP A 69 9.48 4.41 3.93
C TRP A 69 7.99 4.39 3.66
N VAL A 70 7.47 3.24 3.21
CA VAL A 70 6.08 3.16 2.76
C VAL A 70 5.09 3.26 3.91
N LEU A 71 5.34 2.59 5.03
CA LEU A 71 4.43 2.62 6.18
C LEU A 71 4.30 4.02 6.81
N PRO A 72 5.38 4.81 7.03
CA PRO A 72 5.24 6.21 7.45
C PRO A 72 4.59 7.11 6.39
N MET A 73 4.89 6.90 5.11
CA MET A 73 4.23 7.63 4.03
C MET A 73 2.73 7.36 3.99
N LEU A 74 2.30 6.12 4.28
CA LEU A 74 0.90 5.77 4.44
C LEU A 74 0.26 6.53 5.62
N ALA A 75 0.96 6.65 6.75
CA ALA A 75 0.49 7.44 7.89
C ALA A 75 0.30 8.93 7.54
N LEU A 76 1.23 9.49 6.77
CA LEU A 76 1.11 10.86 6.24
C LEU A 76 -0.04 10.97 5.24
N ASN A 77 -0.27 9.96 4.41
CA ASN A 77 -1.35 9.93 3.45
C ASN A 77 -2.72 9.96 4.15
N VAL A 78 -2.90 9.15 5.19
CA VAL A 78 -4.14 9.14 6.00
C VAL A 78 -4.39 10.51 6.64
N ARG A 79 -3.35 11.16 7.18
CA ARG A 79 -3.44 12.55 7.69
C ARG A 79 -3.78 13.57 6.60
N ARG A 80 -3.33 13.36 5.37
CA ARG A 80 -3.67 14.23 4.23
C ARG A 80 -5.12 14.06 3.81
N ALA A 81 -5.57 12.82 3.72
CA ALA A 81 -6.93 12.46 3.38
C ALA A 81 -7.93 13.01 4.41
N SER A 82 -7.66 12.91 5.73
CA SER A 82 -8.57 13.48 6.74
C SER A 82 -8.70 15.01 6.66
N ASP A 83 -7.69 15.68 6.13
CA ASP A 83 -7.65 17.14 5.98
C ASP A 83 -8.25 17.62 4.63
N ASN A 84 -8.86 16.73 3.85
CA ASN A 84 -9.49 17.01 2.54
C ASN A 84 -8.56 17.72 1.54
N ARG A 85 -7.30 17.26 1.46
CA ARG A 85 -6.30 17.76 0.51
C ARG A 85 -6.14 16.80 -0.66
N TYR A 86 -5.82 17.33 -1.85
CA TYR A 86 -5.56 16.50 -3.02
C TYR A 86 -4.27 15.66 -2.87
N ASP A 87 -4.31 14.41 -3.36
CA ASP A 87 -3.17 13.48 -3.28
C ASP A 87 -1.94 13.97 -4.04
N CYS A 88 -2.13 14.53 -5.25
CA CYS A 88 -1.03 14.99 -6.11
C CYS A 88 -0.61 16.45 -5.80
N CYS A 89 -1.55 17.27 -5.31
CA CYS A 89 -1.34 18.70 -5.07
C CYS A 89 -1.59 19.05 -3.60
N CYS A 90 -0.59 18.76 -2.75
CA CYS A 90 -0.67 18.84 -1.29
C CYS A 90 -1.07 20.21 -0.69
N CYS A 91 -1.00 21.29 -1.48
CA CYS A 91 -1.28 22.66 -1.03
C CYS A 91 -2.75 23.08 -1.21
N PHE A 92 -3.53 22.36 -2.01
CA PHE A 92 -4.92 22.73 -2.30
C PHE A 92 -5.88 21.82 -1.54
N LYS A 93 -6.82 22.43 -0.84
CA LYS A 93 -7.96 21.73 -0.24
C LYS A 93 -9.05 21.58 -1.30
N SER A 94 -9.68 20.42 -1.31
CA SER A 94 -10.89 20.22 -2.11
C SER A 94 -12.01 21.07 -1.53
N SER A 95 -12.77 21.75 -2.39
CA SER A 95 -14.03 22.43 -2.01
C SER A 95 -15.23 21.48 -2.05
N VAL A 96 -15.04 20.25 -2.51
CA VAL A 96 -16.06 19.20 -2.54
C VAL A 96 -16.12 18.58 -1.15
N ASP A 97 -17.33 18.45 -0.60
CA ASP A 97 -17.56 17.82 0.70
C ASP A 97 -16.95 16.40 0.73
N PRO A 98 -16.32 15.98 1.85
CA PRO A 98 -15.77 14.64 2.01
C PRO A 98 -16.87 13.62 1.78
N HIS A 99 -16.77 12.91 0.66
CA HIS A 99 -17.69 11.84 0.35
C HIS A 99 -17.43 10.66 1.29
N GLU A 100 -18.49 10.05 1.82
CA GLU A 100 -18.38 8.81 2.57
C GLU A 100 -17.87 7.70 1.64
N ILE A 101 -16.84 6.96 2.06
CA ILE A 101 -16.09 5.96 1.25
C ILE A 101 -17.01 4.82 0.77
N GLU A 102 -18.18 4.67 1.38
CA GLU A 102 -19.16 3.63 1.07
C GLU A 102 -20.02 3.95 -0.17
N ASP A 103 -20.03 5.19 -0.63
CA ASP A 103 -20.71 5.54 -1.87
C ASP A 103 -19.83 5.25 -3.08
N PRO A 104 -20.34 4.54 -4.11
CA PRO A 104 -19.64 4.30 -5.35
C PRO A 104 -19.52 5.61 -6.13
N GLN A 105 -18.53 6.42 -5.79
CA GLN A 105 -18.13 7.51 -6.66
C GLN A 105 -17.56 6.88 -7.92
N GLY A 106 -18.29 7.06 -9.02
CA GLY A 106 -17.84 6.68 -10.35
C GLY A 106 -16.39 7.12 -10.58
N CYS A 107 -15.68 6.30 -11.35
CA CYS A 107 -14.29 6.51 -11.78
C CYS A 107 -13.96 7.99 -12.01
N GLY A 108 -12.80 8.46 -11.54
CA GLY A 108 -12.32 9.83 -11.74
C GLY A 108 -12.23 10.30 -13.20
N CYS A 109 -12.44 9.41 -14.18
CA CYS A 109 -12.65 9.77 -15.59
C CYS A 109 -14.01 10.45 -15.86
N CYS A 110 -15.01 10.30 -14.99
CA CYS A 110 -16.36 10.86 -15.17
C CYS A 110 -16.42 12.38 -14.97
N VAL A 111 -15.39 12.99 -14.36
CA VAL A 111 -15.29 14.45 -14.23
C VAL A 111 -14.97 15.12 -15.59
N TYR A 112 -14.45 14.36 -16.56
CA TYR A 112 -14.01 14.87 -17.86
C TYR A 112 -14.85 14.37 -19.06
N PHE A 113 -15.73 13.37 -18.87
CA PHE A 113 -16.52 12.79 -19.96
C PHE A 113 -18.02 12.64 -19.58
N PRO A 114 -18.92 13.49 -20.11
CA PRO A 114 -20.34 13.53 -19.71
C PRO A 114 -21.22 12.35 -20.18
N SER A 115 -20.64 11.28 -20.78
CA SER A 115 -21.41 10.14 -21.31
C SER A 115 -21.44 8.90 -20.41
N CYS A 116 -20.78 8.89 -19.26
CA CYS A 116 -20.79 7.73 -18.36
C CYS A 116 -21.77 7.97 -17.19
N LYS A 117 -23.06 7.74 -17.44
CA LYS A 117 -24.02 7.53 -16.35
C LYS A 117 -23.93 6.07 -15.89
N PRO A 118 -23.81 5.77 -14.58
CA PRO A 118 -24.13 4.45 -14.09
C PRO A 118 -25.62 4.20 -14.32
N THR A 119 -25.93 3.16 -15.10
CA THR A 119 -27.25 2.51 -15.09
C THR A 119 -27.47 1.88 -13.73
N ASP A 120 -28.68 2.05 -13.20
CA ASP A 120 -29.19 1.47 -11.94
C ASP A 120 -28.81 -0.02 -11.74
#